data_AF-A0A7T7L2B5-F1
#
_entry.id   AF-A0A7T7L2B5-F1
#
_cell.length_a   1.000
_cell.length_b   1.000
_cell.length_c   1.000
_cell.angle_alpha   90.00
_cell.angle_beta   90.00
_cell.angle_gamma   90.00
#
_symmetry.space_group_name_H-M   'P 1'
#
loop_
_entity.id
_entity.type
_entity.pdbx_description
1 polymer ?
#
loop_
_entity_poly.entity_id
_entity_poly.type
_entity_poly.pdbx_seq_one_letter_code
_entity_poly.pdbx_strand_id
1 'polypeptide(L)' 'MSPQRRPQARELLTRQSERILATRYAGQVRAVVIERALRRMAEADERRQRKAMRPAEAS' A
#
# COMPACT_ATOMS: atom_id res chain seq x y z
N MET A 1 8.46 -9.07 -32.19
CA MET A 1 7.31 -8.33 -31.62
C MET A 1 7.63 -8.04 -30.15
N SER A 2 7.78 -6.78 -29.77
CA SER A 2 8.02 -6.40 -28.37
C SER A 2 6.72 -6.53 -27.56
N PRO A 3 6.75 -7.06 -26.33
CA PRO A 3 5.55 -7.18 -25.51
C PRO A 3 4.99 -5.80 -25.17
N GLN A 4 3.73 -5.55 -25.54
CA GLN A 4 3.00 -4.34 -25.16
C GLN A 4 2.90 -4.27 -23.64
N ARG A 5 3.62 -3.33 -23.02
CA ARG A 5 3.54 -3.05 -21.59
C ARG A 5 2.12 -2.59 -21.29
N ARG A 6 1.41 -3.32 -20.43
CA ARG A 6 0.11 -2.86 -19.93
C ARG A 6 0.34 -1.58 -19.11
N PRO A 7 -0.38 -0.49 -19.37
CA PRO A 7 -0.23 0.75 -18.61
C PRO A 7 -0.54 0.49 -17.14
N GLN A 8 0.18 1.17 -16.26
CA GLN A 8 -0.06 1.05 -14.83
C GLN A 8 -1.44 1.61 -14.49
N ALA A 9 -2.16 1.02 -13.53
CA ALA A 9 -3.49 1.51 -13.15
C ALA A 9 -3.54 3.01 -12.79
N ARG A 10 -2.42 3.56 -12.32
CA ARG A 10 -2.25 5.01 -12.05
C ARG A 10 -2.28 5.86 -13.32
N GLU A 11 -1.78 5.34 -14.42
CA GLU A 11 -1.78 6.00 -15.74
C GLU A 11 -3.18 6.03 -16.36
N LEU A 12 -4.09 5.17 -15.87
CA LEU A 12 -5.49 5.11 -16.30
C LEU A 12 -6.41 6.00 -15.45
N LEU A 13 -5.92 6.57 -14.35
CA LEU A 13 -6.68 7.50 -13.51
C LEU A 13 -6.56 8.91 -14.06
N THR A 14 -7.68 9.45 -14.54
CA THR A 14 -7.75 10.88 -14.90
C THR A 14 -8.02 11.72 -13.66
N ARG A 15 -7.67 13.01 -13.70
CA ARG A 15 -8.01 13.98 -12.64
C ARG A 15 -9.50 14.03 -12.30
N GLN A 16 -10.36 13.78 -13.30
CA GLN A 16 -11.81 13.70 -13.10
C GLN A 16 -12.20 12.46 -12.30
N SER A 17 -11.64 11.29 -12.65
CA SER A 17 -11.86 10.05 -11.90
C SER A 17 -11.40 10.19 -10.45
N GLU A 18 -10.23 10.80 -10.20
CA GLU A 18 -9.75 11.09 -8.85
C GLU A 18 -10.74 11.96 -8.07
N ARG A 19 -11.28 13.01 -8.69
CA ARG A 19 -12.24 13.92 -8.07
C ARG A 19 -13.58 13.24 -7.76
N ILE A 20 -14.05 12.34 -8.63
CA ILE A 20 -15.26 11.53 -8.39
C ILE A 20 -15.04 10.58 -7.22
N LEU A 21 -13.91 9.85 -7.21
CA LEU A 21 -13.57 8.92 -6.14
C LEU A 21 -13.45 9.63 -4.78
N ALA A 22 -12.82 10.81 -4.76
CA ALA A 22 -12.63 11.60 -3.56
C ALA A 22 -13.93 12.17 -2.98
N THR A 23 -14.98 12.35 -3.79
CA THR A 23 -16.24 12.99 -3.36
C THR A 23 -17.37 11.99 -3.14
N ARG A 24 -17.59 11.06 -4.08
CA ARG A 24 -18.68 10.07 -4.01
C ARG A 24 -18.37 8.91 -3.09
N TYR A 25 -17.09 8.55 -2.96
CA TYR A 25 -16.65 7.38 -2.21
C TYR A 25 -15.64 7.74 -1.13
N ALA A 26 -15.67 8.98 -0.63
CA ALA A 26 -14.71 9.51 0.33
C ALA A 26 -14.48 8.59 1.53
N GLY A 27 -15.56 8.05 2.10
CA GLY A 27 -15.50 7.12 3.23
C GLY A 27 -14.81 5.79 2.90
N GLN A 28 -15.15 5.19 1.75
CA GLN A 28 -14.54 3.94 1.31
C GLN A 28 -13.07 4.10 0.95
N VAL A 29 -12.71 5.19 0.26
CA VAL A 29 -11.30 5.51 -0.04
C VAL A 29 -10.50 5.68 1.24
N ARG A 30 -11.03 6.42 2.23
CA ARG A 30 -10.38 6.58 3.54
C ARG A 30 -10.22 5.24 4.25
N ALA A 31 -11.26 4.40 4.27
CA ALA A 31 -11.21 3.09 4.90
C ALA A 31 -10.09 2.21 4.33
N VAL A 32 -9.99 2.11 2.99
CA VAL A 32 -8.95 1.32 2.32
C VAL A 32 -7.54 1.87 2.61
N VAL A 33 -7.39 3.19 2.67
CA VAL A 33 -6.10 3.83 3.00
C VAL A 33 -5.69 3.51 4.44
N ILE A 34 -6.62 3.64 5.39
CA ILE A 34 -6.38 3.33 6.81
C ILE A 34 -6.02 1.85 6.97
N GLU A 35 -6.79 0.93 6.36
CA GLU A 35 -6.53 -0.50 6.43
C GLU A 35 -5.13 -0.85 5.92
N ARG A 36 -4.73 -0.30 4.78
CA ARG A 36 -3.38 -0.49 4.23
C ARG A 36 -2.29 0.07 5.15
N ALA A 37 -2.53 1.21 5.79
CA ALA A 37 -1.59 1.80 6.74
C ALA A 37 -1.41 0.88 7.96
N LEU A 38 -2.52 0.44 8.57
CA LEU A 38 -2.51 -0.48 9.71
C LEU A 38 -1.79 -1.80 9.37
N ARG A 39 -2.05 -2.36 8.18
CA ARG A 39 -1.38 -3.59 7.73
C ARG A 39 0.14 -3.39 7.62
N ARG A 40 0.59 -2.29 7.02
CA ARG A 40 2.02 -1.97 6.91
C ARG A 40 2.68 -1.76 8.27
N MET A 41 1.95 -1.15 9.21
CA MET A 41 2.43 -0.98 10.58
C MET A 41 2.60 -2.34 11.27
N ALA A 42 1.62 -3.22 11.16
CA ALA A 42 1.70 -4.58 11.71
C ALA A 42 2.88 -5.37 11.12
N GLU A 43 3.04 -5.35 9.79
CA GLU A 43 4.19 -6.00 9.13
C GLU A 43 5.53 -5.41 9.57
N ALA A 44 5.61 -4.09 9.78
CA ALA A 44 6.81 -3.44 10.27
C ALA A 44 7.14 -3.83 11.71
N ASP A 45 6.11 -3.95 12.55
CA ASP A 45 6.26 -4.38 13.94
C ASP A 45 6.72 -5.84 14.02
N GLU A 46 6.09 -6.72 13.24
CA GLU A 46 6.51 -8.13 13.14
C GLU A 46 7.98 -8.25 12.70
N ARG A 47 8.41 -7.46 11.71
CA ARG A 47 9.83 -7.40 11.30
C ARG A 47 10.75 -6.95 12.44
N ARG A 48 10.34 -5.98 13.25
CA ARG A 48 11.11 -5.51 14.41
C ARG A 48 11.22 -6.60 15.48
N GLN A 49 10.11 -7.25 15.81
CA GLN A 49 10.08 -8.34 16.79
C GLN A 49 10.97 -9.51 16.35
N ARG A 50 10.88 -9.95 15.09
CA ARG A 50 11.75 -10.99 14.53
C ARG A 50 13.24 -10.61 14.60
N LYS A 51 13.59 -9.33 14.42
CA LYS A 51 14.96 -8.85 14.55
C LYS A 51 15.43 -8.85 16.01
N ALA A 52 14.57 -8.48 16.94
CA ALA A 52 14.87 -8.46 18.38
C ALA A 52 15.01 -9.87 18.97
N MET A 53 14.26 -10.84 18.43
CA MET A 53 14.31 -12.25 18.84
C MET A 53 15.46 -13.05 18.21
N ARG A 54 16.20 -12.48 17.24
CA ARG A 54 17.45 -13.12 16.81
C ARG A 54 18.45 -12.99 17.96
N PRO A 55 18.87 -14.10 18.61
CA PRO A 55 19.96 -14.04 19.57
C PRO A 55 21.19 -13.46 18.85
N ALA A 56 21.96 -12.66 19.57
CA ALA A 56 23.26 -12.18 19.12
C ALA A 56 24.25 -13.35 19.04
N GLU A 57 24.03 -14.30 18.15
CA GLU A 57 25.00 -15.34 17.80
C GLU A 57 25.94 -14.78 16.74
N ALA A 58 26.87 -13.94 17.18
CA ALA A 58 28.16 -13.67 16.53
C ALA A 58 28.89 -12.55 17.29
N SER A 59 29.46 -12.86 18.45
CA SER A 59 30.68 -12.22 18.97
C SER A 59 31.33 -13.15 19.99
#